data_AF-A0AAD9AH46-F1
#
_entry.id   AF-A0AAD9AH46-F1
#
_cell.length_a   1.000
_cell.length_b   1.000
_cell.length_c   1.000
_cell.angle_alpha   90.00
_cell.angle_beta   90.00
_cell.angle_gamma   90.00
#
_symmetry.space_group_name_H-M   'P 1'
#
loop_
_entity.id
_entity.type
_entity.pdbx_description
1 polymer ?
#
loop_
_entity_poly.entity_id
_entity_poly.type
_entity_poly.pdbx_seq_one_letter_code
_entity_poly.pdbx_strand_id
1 'polypeptide(L)'
;MIFVNLNLILVACAAAAAVAAPANNDSAPVLVPRAEVSVFMCTDRGFRGDCMNDLIQTGSCYNVRSEFIDRISSIRNNDRDRNTCTWYRPYYSVTRLLTLSSERECRGDSYRNQDDSNLGDGNGRFNDAIRSYECRRK
;
A
#
# COMPACT_ATOMS: atom_id res chain seq x y z
N MET A 1 70.95 -43.69 -30.84
CA MET A 1 69.73 -44.21 -31.47
C MET A 1 68.93 -44.95 -30.42
N ILE A 2 67.80 -44.39 -30.00
CA ILE A 2 66.83 -45.00 -29.08
C ILE A 2 65.44 -44.63 -29.63
N PHE A 3 64.68 -45.66 -30.00
CA PHE A 3 63.25 -45.57 -30.31
C PHE A 3 62.48 -45.38 -29.00
N VAL A 4 61.25 -44.83 -29.05
CA VAL A 4 60.04 -45.38 -28.37
C VAL A 4 58.86 -44.37 -28.39
N ASN A 5 57.81 -44.81 -29.09
CA ASN A 5 56.37 -44.74 -28.83
C ASN A 5 55.59 -43.41 -28.91
N LEU A 6 54.86 -43.31 -30.04
CA LEU A 6 53.71 -42.46 -30.26
C LEU A 6 52.46 -43.13 -29.64
N ASN A 7 51.85 -42.51 -28.64
CA ASN A 7 50.53 -42.83 -28.12
C ASN A 7 49.90 -41.54 -27.60
N LEU A 8 48.71 -41.15 -28.08
CA LEU A 8 47.60 -40.60 -27.28
C LEU A 8 46.43 -40.17 -28.20
N ILE A 9 45.36 -40.97 -28.25
CA ILE A 9 44.04 -40.81 -27.60
C ILE A 9 42.98 -40.21 -28.55
N LEU A 10 42.02 -41.07 -28.91
CA LEU A 10 40.74 -40.71 -29.52
C LEU A 10 39.89 -39.92 -28.52
N VAL A 11 39.52 -38.68 -28.88
CA VAL A 11 38.55 -37.88 -28.14
C VAL A 11 37.15 -38.27 -28.61
N ALA A 12 36.37 -38.92 -27.74
CA ALA A 12 34.95 -39.19 -27.95
C ALA A 12 34.13 -37.93 -27.59
N CYS A 13 33.45 -37.33 -28.57
CA CYS A 13 32.45 -36.29 -28.33
C CYS A 13 31.17 -36.92 -27.78
N ALA A 14 30.87 -36.70 -26.50
CA ALA A 14 29.56 -36.99 -25.94
C ALA A 14 28.63 -35.81 -26.23
N ALA A 15 27.64 -35.99 -27.11
CA ALA A 15 26.57 -35.04 -27.32
C ALA A 15 25.53 -35.18 -26.19
N ALA A 16 25.44 -34.19 -25.31
CA ALA A 16 24.39 -34.11 -24.31
C ALA A 16 23.10 -33.59 -24.97
N ALA A 17 22.08 -34.43 -25.07
CA ALA A 17 20.75 -34.00 -25.47
C ALA A 17 20.09 -33.22 -24.31
N ALA A 18 19.97 -31.91 -24.47
CA ALA A 18 19.20 -31.07 -23.56
C ALA A 18 17.71 -31.29 -23.82
N VAL A 19 17.04 -32.02 -22.93
CA VAL A 19 15.57 -32.05 -22.86
C VAL A 19 15.09 -30.72 -22.28
N ALA A 20 14.54 -29.86 -23.14
CA ALA A 20 13.85 -28.64 -22.72
C ALA A 20 12.56 -29.01 -21.97
N ALA A 21 12.49 -28.71 -20.67
CA ALA A 21 11.26 -28.79 -19.91
C ALA A 21 10.30 -27.65 -20.34
N PRO A 22 8.98 -27.88 -20.35
CA PRO A 22 8.01 -26.84 -20.68
C PRO A 22 8.05 -25.72 -19.63
N ALA A 23 8.20 -24.48 -20.09
CA ALA A 23 8.07 -23.30 -19.26
C ALA A 23 6.60 -23.15 -18.84
N ASN A 24 6.31 -23.47 -17.59
CA ASN A 24 5.03 -23.11 -16.98
C ASN A 24 4.99 -21.57 -16.88
N ASN A 25 4.02 -20.97 -17.58
CA ASN A 25 3.71 -19.54 -17.50
C ASN A 25 2.97 -19.24 -16.19
N ASP A 26 3.63 -19.47 -15.06
CA ASP A 26 3.17 -18.93 -13.79
C ASP A 26 3.52 -17.44 -13.79
N SER A 27 2.51 -16.61 -14.02
CA SER A 27 2.63 -15.16 -13.90
C SER A 27 3.07 -14.83 -12.48
N ALA A 28 4.37 -14.57 -12.30
CA ALA A 28 4.92 -14.14 -11.03
C ALA A 28 4.15 -12.89 -10.55
N PRO A 29 3.79 -12.81 -9.26
CA PRO A 29 3.14 -11.64 -8.74
C PRO A 29 4.04 -10.42 -8.96
N VAL A 30 3.55 -9.44 -9.72
CA VAL A 30 4.25 -8.17 -9.91
C VAL A 30 4.37 -7.50 -8.55
N LEU A 31 5.57 -7.53 -7.98
CA LEU A 31 5.89 -6.81 -6.76
C LEU A 31 5.86 -5.31 -7.08
N VAL A 32 4.72 -4.67 -6.84
CA VAL A 32 4.63 -3.20 -6.93
C VAL A 32 5.45 -2.62 -5.78
N PRO A 33 6.53 -1.87 -6.05
CA PRO A 33 7.36 -1.33 -4.99
C PRO A 33 6.56 -0.34 -4.15
N ARG A 34 6.74 -0.39 -2.82
CA ARG A 34 6.13 0.59 -1.91
C ARG A 34 6.68 1.99 -2.22
N ALA A 35 5.82 3.00 -2.21
CA ALA A 35 6.19 4.41 -2.32
C ALA A 35 5.96 5.11 -0.99
N GLU A 36 6.76 6.13 -0.68
CA GLU A 36 6.41 7.08 0.36
C GLU A 36 5.35 8.06 -0.16
N VAL A 37 4.41 8.43 0.70
CA VAL A 37 3.27 9.31 0.41
C VAL A 37 3.11 10.29 1.57
N SER A 38 2.97 11.57 1.25
CA SER A 38 2.66 12.64 2.19
C SER A 38 1.15 12.85 2.29
N VAL A 39 0.60 12.63 3.48
CA VAL A 39 -0.81 12.76 3.81
C VAL A 39 -0.98 13.90 4.79
N PHE A 40 -1.79 14.89 4.44
CA PHE A 40 -2.04 16.07 5.25
C PHE A 40 -3.47 16.07 5.80
N MET A 41 -3.64 16.40 7.07
CA MET A 41 -4.95 16.49 7.72
C MET A 41 -4.96 17.61 8.76
N CYS A 42 -6.11 18.26 8.91
CA CYS A 42 -6.28 19.32 9.91
C CYS A 42 -7.60 19.19 10.68
N THR A 43 -7.62 19.76 11.88
CA THR A 43 -8.80 19.73 12.74
C THR A 43 -9.92 20.63 12.26
N ASP A 44 -9.58 21.71 11.55
CA ASP A 44 -10.58 22.65 11.08
C ASP A 44 -10.72 22.61 9.55
N ARG A 45 -11.82 23.20 9.09
CA ARG A 45 -12.09 23.41 7.67
C ARG A 45 -11.16 24.46 7.08
N GLY A 46 -10.90 24.33 5.79
CA GLY A 46 -10.03 25.21 5.03
C GLY A 46 -8.54 24.97 5.30
N PHE A 47 -8.16 23.76 5.76
CA PHE A 47 -6.78 23.43 6.12
C PHE A 47 -6.21 24.30 7.25
N ARG A 48 -6.98 24.44 8.33
CA ARG A 48 -6.66 25.29 9.49
C ARG A 48 -6.75 24.52 10.80
N GLY A 49 -6.35 25.18 11.90
CA GLY A 49 -6.32 24.58 13.23
C GLY A 49 -5.04 23.79 13.46
N ASP A 50 -5.14 22.72 14.25
CA ASP A 50 -4.03 21.78 14.41
C ASP A 50 -3.94 20.96 13.12
N CYS A 51 -2.76 20.94 12.50
CA CYS A 51 -2.52 20.23 11.25
C CYS A 51 -1.33 19.28 11.40
N MET A 52 -1.38 18.18 10.67
CA MET A 52 -0.31 17.20 10.60
C MET A 52 -0.05 16.78 9.17
N ASN A 53 1.23 16.60 8.86
CA ASN A 53 1.68 15.90 7.67
C ASN A 53 2.28 14.56 8.10
N ASP A 54 1.71 13.45 7.64
CA ASP A 54 2.18 12.10 7.91
C ASP A 54 2.83 11.51 6.65
N LEU A 55 4.04 10.96 6.82
CA LEU A 55 4.77 10.27 5.77
C LEU A 55 4.56 8.78 5.94
N ILE A 56 3.84 8.17 4.99
CA ILE A 56 3.45 6.77 5.06
C ILE A 56 3.89 6.00 3.82
N GLN A 57 3.92 4.67 3.92
CA GLN A 57 4.21 3.79 2.79
C GLN A 57 2.92 3.31 2.14
N THR A 58 2.89 3.25 0.80
CA THR A 58 1.76 2.66 0.07
C THR A 58 1.59 1.18 0.40
N GLY A 59 0.35 0.69 0.38
CA GLY A 59 0.03 -0.72 0.58
C GLY A 59 -0.02 -1.15 2.06
N SER A 60 0.03 -0.20 2.99
CA SER A 60 -0.17 -0.41 4.41
C SER A 60 -1.35 0.43 4.91
N CYS A 61 -2.04 -0.05 5.94
CA CYS A 61 -3.06 0.70 6.65
C CYS A 61 -2.49 1.43 7.86
N TYR A 62 -2.92 2.67 8.07
CA TYR A 62 -2.49 3.54 9.16
C TYR A 62 -3.70 4.00 9.96
N ASN A 63 -3.58 3.99 11.28
CA ASN A 63 -4.55 4.64 12.16
C ASN A 63 -4.28 6.14 12.18
N VAL A 64 -5.34 6.93 12.32
CA VAL A 64 -5.23 8.33 12.73
C VAL A 64 -4.57 8.39 14.10
N ARG A 65 -3.65 9.36 14.29
CA ARG A 65 -2.99 9.58 15.58
C ARG A 65 -4.00 10.06 16.61
N SER A 66 -3.81 9.68 17.88
CA SER A 66 -4.76 9.90 18.98
C SER A 66 -5.28 11.33 19.08
N GLU A 67 -4.43 12.31 18.83
CA GLU A 67 -4.70 13.74 18.95
C GLU A 67 -5.61 14.30 17.82
N PHE A 68 -5.76 13.55 16.73
CA PHE A 68 -6.64 13.87 15.59
C PHE A 68 -7.90 13.00 15.52
N ILE A 69 -8.00 11.95 16.35
CA ILE A 69 -9.23 11.15 16.45
C ILE A 69 -10.37 12.08 16.84
N ASP A 70 -11.52 11.93 16.16
CA ASP A 70 -12.72 12.73 16.41
C ASP A 70 -12.60 14.23 16.12
N ARG A 71 -11.61 14.64 15.31
CA ARG A 71 -11.36 16.06 15.08
C ARG A 71 -11.08 16.45 13.62
N ILE A 72 -10.83 15.50 12.71
CA ILE A 72 -10.41 15.84 11.34
C ILE A 72 -11.57 16.43 10.53
N SER A 73 -11.40 17.67 10.07
CA SER A 73 -12.38 18.38 9.22
C SER A 73 -11.86 18.75 7.83
N SER A 74 -10.56 18.56 7.56
CA SER A 74 -10.00 18.68 6.20
C SER A 74 -8.83 17.72 5.98
N ILE A 75 -8.69 17.25 4.73
CA ILE A 75 -7.73 16.23 4.31
C ILE A 75 -7.12 16.53 2.95
N ARG A 76 -5.89 16.09 2.74
CA ARG A 76 -5.22 16.14 1.43
C ARG A 76 -4.19 15.03 1.29
N ASN A 77 -4.20 14.36 0.15
CA ASN A 77 -3.08 13.60 -0.34
C ASN A 77 -2.16 14.58 -1.12
N ASN A 78 -0.99 14.90 -0.56
CA ASN A 78 -0.07 15.84 -1.19
C ASN A 78 0.57 15.24 -2.45
N ASP A 79 0.63 13.91 -2.55
CA ASP A 79 1.13 13.16 -3.71
C ASP A 79 0.01 12.62 -4.61
N ARG A 80 -1.15 13.29 -4.64
CA ARG A 80 -2.35 12.85 -5.37
C ARG A 80 -2.16 12.64 -6.86
N ASP A 81 -1.12 13.17 -7.48
CA ASP A 81 -0.83 12.94 -8.90
C ASP A 81 -0.34 11.51 -9.15
N ARG A 82 0.42 10.94 -8.20
CA ARG A 82 1.07 9.62 -8.32
C ARG A 82 0.41 8.52 -7.49
N ASN A 83 -0.31 8.91 -6.45
CA ASN A 83 -0.92 7.98 -5.50
C ASN A 83 -2.40 8.32 -5.29
N THR A 84 -3.17 7.35 -4.79
CA THR A 84 -4.55 7.53 -4.35
C THR A 84 -4.68 7.06 -2.91
N CYS A 85 -5.25 7.90 -2.05
CA CYS A 85 -5.54 7.56 -0.66
C CYS A 85 -7.03 7.25 -0.48
N THR A 86 -7.33 6.32 0.43
CA THR A 86 -8.68 6.01 0.88
C THR A 86 -8.75 6.22 2.38
N TRP A 87 -9.79 6.90 2.82
CA TRP A 87 -10.05 7.29 4.20
C TRP A 87 -11.22 6.48 4.73
N TYR A 88 -11.14 6.02 5.97
CA TYR A 88 -12.12 5.12 6.54
C TYR A 88 -12.64 5.63 7.87
N ARG A 89 -13.94 5.42 8.07
CA ARG A 89 -14.60 5.56 9.37
C ARG A 89 -15.13 4.21 9.84
N PRO A 90 -15.29 3.99 11.15
CA PRO A 90 -15.80 2.73 11.67
C PRO A 90 -17.18 2.43 11.10
N TYR A 91 -17.42 1.16 10.81
CA TYR A 91 -18.76 0.66 10.57
C TYR A 91 -19.40 0.29 11.91
N TYR A 92 -20.44 1.02 12.31
CA TYR A 92 -21.23 0.68 13.48
C TYR A 92 -22.33 -0.30 13.08
N SER A 93 -22.11 -1.59 13.33
CA SER A 93 -23.17 -2.60 13.26
C SER A 93 -23.79 -2.78 14.64
N VAL A 94 -25.12 -2.64 14.73
CA VAL A 94 -25.90 -2.89 15.96
C VAL A 94 -25.74 -4.31 16.53
N THR A 95 -25.17 -5.25 15.76
CA THR A 95 -24.93 -6.64 16.20
C THR A 95 -23.52 -6.87 16.77
N ARG A 96 -22.62 -5.88 16.71
CA ARG A 96 -21.23 -6.02 17.20
C ARG A 96 -21.01 -5.23 18.49
N LEU A 97 -21.88 -5.43 19.47
CA LEU A 97 -21.55 -5.10 20.86
C LEU A 97 -20.42 -6.06 21.26
N LEU A 98 -19.26 -5.54 21.66
CA LEU A 98 -18.13 -6.28 22.23
C LEU A 98 -17.16 -6.94 21.24
N THR A 99 -16.66 -6.20 20.26
CA THR A 99 -15.28 -6.45 19.81
C THR A 99 -14.51 -5.14 19.78
N LEU A 100 -13.92 -4.80 20.92
CA LEU A 100 -12.68 -4.01 20.98
C LEU A 100 -11.59 -4.81 20.27
N SER A 101 -11.67 -4.91 18.95
CA SER A 101 -10.55 -5.37 18.13
C SER A 101 -9.70 -4.15 17.80
N SER A 102 -8.66 -3.94 18.62
CA SER A 102 -7.29 -3.76 18.12
C SER A 102 -7.15 -4.37 16.70
N GLU A 103 -6.61 -3.78 15.65
CA GLU A 103 -5.63 -2.71 15.48
C GLU A 103 -5.60 -2.43 13.95
N ARG A 104 -5.74 -1.17 13.48
CA ARG A 104 -5.62 -0.78 12.05
C ARG A 104 -6.66 -1.38 11.12
N GLU A 105 -7.82 -0.76 11.07
CA GLU A 105 -8.87 -1.20 10.15
C GLU A 105 -9.18 -0.12 9.12
N CYS A 106 -8.53 -0.24 7.97
CA CYS A 106 -8.97 0.37 6.71
C CYS A 106 -10.20 -0.40 6.21
N ARG A 107 -11.26 -0.37 7.02
CA ARG A 107 -12.53 -1.10 6.87
C ARG A 107 -13.68 -0.18 7.22
N GLY A 108 -14.89 -0.58 6.82
CA GLY A 108 -16.12 0.17 7.01
C GLY A 108 -16.40 1.13 5.85
N ASP A 109 -17.07 2.24 6.14
CA ASP A 109 -17.37 3.23 5.11
C ASP A 109 -16.07 3.88 4.65
N SER A 110 -15.93 4.06 3.34
CA SER A 110 -14.73 4.65 2.73
C SER A 110 -15.02 5.93 1.97
N TYR A 111 -14.02 6.81 1.95
CA TYR A 111 -14.03 8.07 1.21
C TYR A 111 -12.75 8.17 0.39
N ARG A 112 -12.86 8.58 -0.88
CA ARG A 112 -11.74 8.56 -1.84
C ARG A 112 -11.41 9.94 -2.41
N ASN A 113 -11.95 11.02 -1.84
CA ASN A 113 -11.51 12.35 -2.22
C ASN A 113 -10.05 12.54 -1.80
N GLN A 114 -9.27 13.16 -2.69
CA GLN A 114 -7.83 13.35 -2.52
C GLN A 114 -7.49 14.74 -1.96
N ASP A 115 -8.42 15.70 -2.03
CA ASP A 115 -8.24 17.07 -1.56
C ASP A 115 -9.61 17.60 -1.15
N ASP A 116 -9.83 17.69 0.15
CA ASP A 116 -11.10 18.13 0.71
C ASP A 116 -10.86 19.10 1.86
N SER A 117 -11.20 20.36 1.60
CA SER A 117 -11.03 21.42 2.58
C SER A 117 -12.18 21.47 3.60
N ASN A 118 -13.26 20.73 3.39
CA ASN A 118 -14.44 20.78 4.26
C ASN A 118 -15.19 19.45 4.24
N LEU A 119 -14.76 18.49 5.05
CA LEU A 119 -15.44 17.20 5.21
C LEU A 119 -16.87 17.31 5.77
N GLY A 120 -17.22 18.48 6.30
CA GLY A 120 -18.55 18.82 6.78
C GLY A 120 -19.48 19.36 5.70
N ASP A 121 -19.01 19.54 4.46
CA ASP A 121 -19.91 19.81 3.35
C ASP A 121 -20.70 18.55 2.93
N GLY A 122 -21.81 18.77 2.23
CA GLY A 122 -22.73 17.69 1.88
C GLY A 122 -23.37 17.00 3.09
N ASN A 123 -23.14 15.69 3.24
CA ASN A 123 -23.76 14.88 4.30
C ASN A 123 -22.93 14.78 5.59
N GLY A 124 -21.72 15.38 5.61
CA GLY A 124 -20.86 15.45 6.80
C GLY A 124 -20.40 14.12 7.37
N ARG A 125 -20.61 12.98 6.68
CA ARG A 125 -20.38 11.65 7.26
C ARG A 125 -18.92 11.38 7.63
N PHE A 126 -17.97 12.05 6.99
CA PHE A 126 -16.54 11.88 7.26
C PHE A 126 -15.94 12.99 8.13
N ASN A 127 -16.68 14.08 8.39
CA ASN A 127 -16.27 15.12 9.32
C ASN A 127 -16.12 14.51 10.72
N ASP A 128 -14.94 14.66 11.32
CA ASP A 128 -14.58 14.13 12.63
C ASP A 128 -14.72 12.60 12.76
N ALA A 129 -14.95 11.87 11.67
CA ALA A 129 -15.26 10.44 11.73
C ALA A 129 -14.13 9.54 11.20
N ILE A 130 -13.11 10.13 10.55
CA ILE A 130 -11.98 9.36 10.02
C ILE A 130 -11.21 8.72 11.18
N ARG A 131 -10.85 7.44 11.01
CA ARG A 131 -10.08 6.64 11.98
C ARG A 131 -8.86 5.96 11.40
N SER A 132 -8.86 5.72 10.10
CA SER A 132 -7.74 5.10 9.42
C SER A 132 -7.69 5.52 7.96
N TYR A 133 -6.54 5.31 7.34
CA TYR A 133 -6.31 5.61 5.94
C TYR A 133 -5.23 4.71 5.37
N GLU A 134 -5.31 4.48 4.06
CA GLU A 134 -4.25 3.81 3.29
C GLU A 134 -4.09 4.52 1.95
N CYS A 135 -2.87 4.46 1.41
CA CYS A 135 -2.58 4.98 0.08
C CYS A 135 -2.02 3.88 -0.82
N ARG A 136 -2.27 4.00 -2.11
CA ARG A 136 -1.82 3.08 -3.15
C ARG A 136 -1.24 3.87 -4.31
N ARG A 137 -0.28 3.28 -5.02
CA ARG A 137 0.15 3.82 -6.32
C ARG A 137 -1.01 3.75 -7.31
N LYS A 138 -1.05 4.72 -8.22
CA LYS A 138 -1.93 4.67 -9.38
C LYS A 138 -1.39 3.71 -10.44
#